data_AF-A0A349ENF2-F1
#
_entry.id   AF-A0A349ENF2-F1
#
_cell.length_a   1.000
_cell.length_b   1.000
_cell.length_c   1.000
_cell.angle_alpha   90.00
_cell.angle_beta   90.00
_cell.angle_gamma   90.00
#
_symmetry.space_group_name_H-M   'P 1'
#
loop_
_entity.id
_entity.type
_entity.pdbx_description
1 polymer ?
#
loop_
_entity_poly.entity_id
_entity_poly.type
_entity_poly.pdbx_seq_one_letter_code
_entity_poly.pdbx_strand_id
1 'polypeptide(L)'
;MLMINGTDDAIVPWAGGEVRVGSRALGRVMSVSGTVSFWVSQNGCSNTPSITDEPDLDPDDGTRVRKQVYRRCAGSVEVVLYEVLGGGHAWPSGRNSALSGTAPAAGRSNRDADTAALMWEFFKNYRLERLPPTRRESAP
;
A
#
# COMPACT_ATOMS: atom_id res chain seq x y z
N MET A 1 1.96 9.09 2.70
CA MET A 1 1.58 8.06 1.70
C MET A 1 1.57 6.71 2.38
N LEU A 2 0.55 5.90 2.12
CA LEU A 2 0.45 4.51 2.59
C LEU A 2 0.26 3.59 1.39
N MET A 3 1.07 2.54 1.32
CA MET A 3 1.02 1.52 0.27
C MET A 3 0.96 0.14 0.91
N ILE A 4 0.15 -0.75 0.35
CA ILE A 4 -0.02 -2.14 0.79
C ILE A 4 -0.07 -2.98 -0.48
N ASN A 5 0.91 -3.85 -0.70
CA ASN A 5 1.08 -4.55 -1.96
C ASN A 5 1.56 -5.99 -1.74
N GLY A 6 0.99 -6.94 -2.47
CA GLY A 6 1.44 -8.32 -2.52
C GLY A 6 2.67 -8.50 -3.41
N THR A 7 3.65 -9.30 -2.96
CA THR A 7 4.85 -9.59 -3.78
C THR A 7 4.57 -10.52 -4.95
N ASP A 8 3.53 -11.34 -4.84
CA ASP A 8 3.14 -12.37 -5.80
C ASP A 8 1.86 -11.97 -6.56
N ASP A 9 1.54 -10.67 -6.58
CA ASP A 9 0.40 -10.11 -7.31
C ASP A 9 0.58 -10.34 -8.83
N ALA A 10 -0.25 -11.22 -9.37
CA ALA A 10 -0.23 -11.60 -10.78
C ALA A 10 -0.96 -10.60 -11.71
N ILE A 11 -1.71 -9.65 -11.14
CA ILE A 11 -2.50 -8.66 -11.89
C ILE A 11 -1.74 -7.33 -11.97
N VAL A 12 -1.22 -6.86 -10.84
CA VAL A 12 -0.41 -5.65 -10.70
C VAL A 12 0.97 -6.03 -10.18
N PRO A 13 1.94 -6.32 -11.07
CA PRO A 13 3.20 -6.94 -10.66
C PRO A 13 4.01 -6.09 -9.70
N TRP A 14 4.56 -6.72 -8.66
CA TRP A 14 5.46 -6.10 -7.69
C TRP A 14 6.65 -5.37 -8.34
N ALA A 15 7.25 -6.01 -9.34
CA ALA A 15 8.36 -5.48 -10.13
C ALA A 15 7.93 -4.44 -11.18
N GLY A 16 6.64 -4.10 -11.25
CA GLY A 16 6.07 -3.25 -12.29
C GLY A 16 5.96 -3.98 -13.62
N GLY A 17 5.60 -3.24 -14.66
CA GLY A 17 5.36 -3.81 -15.99
C GLY A 17 3.88 -3.81 -16.37
N GLU A 18 3.50 -4.75 -17.23
CA GLU A 18 2.14 -4.77 -17.80
C GLU A 18 1.11 -5.29 -16.80
N VAL A 19 0.07 -4.50 -16.57
CA VAL A 19 -1.10 -4.87 -15.77
C VAL A 19 -2.06 -5.65 -16.66
N ARG A 20 -2.50 -6.82 -16.19
CA ARG A 20 -3.35 -7.72 -16.98
C ARG A 20 -4.47 -8.31 -16.15
N VAL A 21 -5.67 -8.36 -16.73
CA VAL A 21 -6.81 -9.11 -16.20
C VAL A 21 -7.25 -10.11 -17.26
N GLY A 22 -6.94 -11.38 -17.05
CA GLY A 22 -7.07 -12.41 -18.07
C GLY A 22 -6.24 -12.09 -19.32
N SER A 23 -6.88 -12.08 -20.49
CA SER A 23 -6.21 -11.74 -21.75
C SER A 23 -6.05 -10.24 -22.00
N ARG A 24 -6.71 -9.38 -21.22
CA ARG A 24 -6.76 -7.93 -21.43
C ARG A 24 -5.57 -7.23 -20.76
N ALA A 25 -4.79 -6.50 -21.56
CA ALA A 25 -3.78 -5.56 -21.06
C ALA A 25 -4.43 -4.22 -20.66
N LEU A 26 -4.05 -3.68 -19.51
CA LEU A 26 -4.56 -2.42 -18.95
C LEU A 26 -3.52 -1.29 -18.94
N GLY A 27 -2.31 -1.56 -19.44
CA GLY A 27 -1.21 -0.61 -19.50
C GLY A 27 -0.02 -1.05 -18.66
N ARG A 28 0.98 -0.17 -18.51
CA ARG A 28 2.20 -0.43 -17.74
C ARG A 28 2.28 0.46 -16.51
N VAL A 29 2.76 -0.12 -15.41
CA VAL A 29 2.96 0.57 -14.13
C VAL A 29 4.42 0.48 -13.69
N MET A 30 4.82 1.42 -12.84
CA MET A 30 6.10 1.35 -12.13
C MET A 30 6.13 0.19 -11.15
N SER A 31 7.32 -0.27 -10.77
CA SER A 31 7.46 -1.19 -9.64
C SER A 31 6.98 -0.54 -8.34
N VAL A 32 6.68 -1.38 -7.33
CA VAL A 32 6.37 -0.90 -5.98
C VAL A 32 7.54 -0.09 -5.44
N SER A 33 8.78 -0.60 -5.59
CA SER A 33 9.99 0.13 -5.18
C SER A 33 10.18 1.47 -5.90
N GLY A 34 9.84 1.55 -7.19
CA GLY A 34 9.90 2.77 -7.97
C GLY A 34 8.84 3.78 -7.53
N THR A 35 7.63 3.31 -7.26
CA THR A 35 6.52 4.14 -6.75
C THR A 35 6.82 4.68 -5.36
N VAL A 36 7.39 3.85 -4.47
CA VAL A 36 7.84 4.28 -3.14
C VAL A 36 8.94 5.34 -3.27
N SER A 37 9.93 5.11 -4.13
CA SER A 37 11.02 6.06 -4.37
C SER A 37 10.50 7.41 -4.89
N PHE A 38 9.50 7.38 -5.77
CA PHE A 38 8.81 8.58 -6.23
C PHE A 38 8.20 9.37 -5.06
N TRP A 39 7.46 8.71 -4.16
CA TRP A 39 6.83 9.39 -3.02
C TRP A 39 7.81 9.84 -1.95
N VAL A 40 8.87 9.06 -1.70
CA VAL A 40 9.98 9.44 -0.81
C VAL A 40 10.62 10.73 -1.32
N SER A 41 10.88 10.82 -2.62
CA SER A 41 11.42 12.02 -3.26
C SER A 41 10.45 13.19 -3.19
N GLN A 42 9.18 12.99 -3.57
CA GLN A 42 8.18 14.07 -3.55
C GLN A 42 7.92 14.64 -2.16
N ASN A 43 7.93 13.79 -1.13
CA ASN A 43 7.73 14.23 0.23
C ASN A 43 9.03 14.69 0.91
N GLY A 44 10.18 14.68 0.20
CA GLY A 44 11.46 15.09 0.77
C GLY A 44 11.92 14.23 1.95
N CYS A 45 11.60 12.93 1.94
CA CYS A 45 11.94 11.99 3.00
C CYS A 45 13.40 11.54 2.93
N SER A 46 13.90 10.97 4.03
CA SER A 46 15.15 10.19 3.99
C SER A 46 14.96 8.92 3.16
N ASN A 47 15.97 8.55 2.37
CA ASN A 47 15.96 7.35 1.53
C ASN A 47 16.16 6.03 2.31
N THR A 48 16.39 6.09 3.63
CA THR A 48 16.60 4.92 4.47
C THR A 48 15.36 4.67 5.34
N PRO A 49 14.60 3.59 5.07
CA PRO A 49 13.44 3.25 5.89
C PRO A 49 13.86 2.54 7.18
N SER A 50 13.03 2.63 8.21
CA SER A 50 13.01 1.61 9.27
C SER A 50 12.20 0.41 8.76
N ILE A 51 12.74 -0.80 8.90
CA ILE A 51 12.09 -2.05 8.44
C ILE A 51 11.75 -2.90 9.66
N THR A 52 10.52 -3.38 9.73
CA THR A 52 10.03 -4.29 10.77
C THR A 52 9.14 -5.37 10.16
N ASP A 53 9.24 -6.60 10.65
CA ASP A 53 8.29 -7.66 10.30
C ASP A 53 7.12 -7.63 11.31
N GLU A 54 5.89 -7.67 10.80
CA GLU A 54 4.69 -7.77 11.63
C GLU A 54 4.53 -9.21 12.14
N PRO A 55 3.83 -9.43 13.27
CA PRO A 55 3.57 -10.76 13.79
C PRO A 55 2.79 -11.64 12.80
N ASP A 56 3.24 -12.88 12.68
CA ASP A 56 2.59 -13.95 11.92
C ASP A 56 1.61 -14.69 12.85
N LEU A 57 0.33 -14.36 12.75
CA LEU A 57 -0.75 -14.87 13.60
C LEU A 57 -1.47 -16.07 12.98
N ASP A 58 -1.35 -16.25 11.66
CA ASP A 58 -1.91 -17.35 10.87
C ASP A 58 -0.86 -17.90 9.87
N PRO A 59 0.12 -18.68 10.35
CA PRO A 59 1.22 -19.18 9.52
C PRO A 59 0.78 -20.04 8.32
N ASP A 60 -0.43 -20.60 8.38
CA ASP A 60 -1.02 -21.47 7.36
C ASP A 60 -1.53 -20.69 6.14
N ASP A 61 -1.56 -19.37 6.19
CA ASP A 61 -1.91 -18.54 5.03
C ASP A 61 -0.76 -18.43 3.99
N GLY A 62 0.45 -18.83 4.37
CA GLY A 62 1.64 -18.82 3.52
C GLY A 62 2.15 -17.42 3.15
N THR A 63 1.77 -16.41 3.93
CA THR A 63 2.15 -15.01 3.72
C THR A 63 2.76 -14.39 4.98
N ARG A 64 3.49 -13.28 4.82
CA ARG A 64 4.02 -12.48 5.94
C ARG A 64 3.90 -11.01 5.59
N VAL A 65 3.86 -10.13 6.59
CA VAL A 65 3.86 -8.69 6.36
C VAL A 65 5.16 -8.07 6.83
N ARG A 66 5.85 -7.39 5.92
CA ARG A 66 7.00 -6.54 6.21
C ARG A 66 6.61 -5.09 6.05
N LYS A 67 6.92 -4.27 7.05
CA LYS A 67 6.65 -2.84 7.04
C LYS A 67 7.93 -2.06 6.84
N GLN A 68 7.91 -1.13 5.90
CA GLN A 68 8.95 -0.11 5.71
C GLN A 68 8.37 1.27 6.01
N VAL A 69 9.07 2.07 6.81
CA VAL A 69 8.66 3.45 7.12
C VAL A 69 9.78 4.43 6.80
N TYR A 70 9.53 5.31 5.84
CA TYR A 70 10.39 6.42 5.47
C TYR A 70 9.95 7.68 6.20
N ARG A 71 10.88 8.25 6.97
CA ARG A 71 10.65 9.42 7.83
C ARG A 71 11.52 10.60 7.40
N ARG A 72 11.52 11.65 8.23
CA ARG A 72 12.24 12.91 8.01
C ARG A 72 11.81 13.55 6.69
N CYS A 73 10.52 13.50 6.42
CA CYS A 73 9.89 14.12 5.26
C CYS A 73 9.56 15.58 5.56
N ALA A 74 9.37 16.38 4.51
CA ALA A 74 8.81 17.72 4.62
C ALA A 74 7.37 17.67 5.16
N GLY A 75 6.98 18.62 6.01
CA GLY A 75 5.61 18.73 6.52
C GLY A 75 5.19 17.65 7.53
N SER A 76 6.15 17.00 8.21
CA SER A 76 5.91 15.98 9.23
C SER A 76 5.06 14.79 8.74
N VAL A 77 5.12 14.49 7.44
CA VAL A 77 4.48 13.30 6.84
C VAL A 77 5.43 12.10 6.83
N GLU A 78 4.90 10.94 6.47
CA GLU A 78 5.67 9.72 6.26
C GLU A 78 5.26 9.01 4.96
N VAL A 79 6.14 8.16 4.43
CA VAL A 79 5.81 7.16 3.41
C VAL A 79 5.93 5.78 4.04
N VAL A 80 4.85 5.02 4.03
CA VAL A 80 4.77 3.68 4.62
C VAL A 80 4.43 2.67 3.55
N LEU A 81 5.19 1.59 3.48
CA LEU A 81 4.92 0.41 2.66
C LEU A 81 4.70 -0.80 3.56
N TYR A 82 3.59 -1.50 3.38
CA TYR A 82 3.41 -2.87 3.84
C TYR A 82 3.57 -3.81 2.65
N GLU A 83 4.64 -4.59 2.68
CA GLU A 83 4.92 -5.66 1.74
C GLU A 83 4.25 -6.93 2.25
N VAL A 84 3.31 -7.46 1.50
CA VAL A 84 2.67 -8.74 1.81
C VAL A 84 3.44 -9.83 1.06
N LEU A 85 4.48 -10.36 1.72
CA LEU A 85 5.33 -11.42 1.20
C LEU A 85 4.49 -12.66 0.91
N GLY A 86 4.56 -13.18 -0.33
CA GLY A 86 3.76 -14.30 -0.80
C GLY A 86 2.28 -13.98 -1.07
N GLY A 87 1.85 -12.74 -0.82
CA GLY A 87 0.49 -12.26 -1.06
C GLY A 87 0.27 -11.89 -2.53
N GLY A 88 -0.95 -12.14 -3.02
CA GLY A 88 -1.36 -11.81 -4.38
C GLY A 88 -2.11 -10.47 -4.50
N HIS A 89 -2.96 -10.35 -5.54
CA HIS A 89 -3.93 -9.26 -5.76
C HIS A 89 -5.13 -9.32 -4.80
N ALA A 90 -4.85 -9.43 -3.50
CA ALA A 90 -5.86 -9.63 -2.48
C ALA A 90 -5.76 -8.56 -1.39
N TRP A 91 -6.91 -8.22 -0.80
CA TRP A 91 -7.00 -7.32 0.34
C TRP A 91 -6.65 -8.11 1.62
N PRO A 92 -5.60 -7.73 2.38
CA PRO A 92 -5.40 -8.28 3.73
C PRO A 92 -6.59 -7.91 4.61
N SER A 93 -7.34 -8.90 5.06
CA SER A 93 -8.63 -8.66 5.73
C SER A 93 -8.75 -9.27 7.12
N GLY A 94 -7.66 -9.80 7.66
CA GLY A 94 -7.65 -10.48 8.94
C GLY A 94 -8.37 -11.85 8.91
N ARG A 95 -8.18 -12.63 9.97
CA ARG A 95 -8.67 -14.03 10.09
C ARG A 95 -10.18 -14.24 9.93
N ASN A 96 -11.01 -13.21 10.16
CA ASN A 96 -12.47 -13.34 10.26
C ASN A 96 -13.24 -12.65 9.12
N SER A 97 -12.56 -12.22 8.07
CA SER A 97 -13.21 -11.52 6.96
C SER A 97 -13.70 -12.50 5.90
N ALA A 98 -14.96 -12.35 5.49
CA ALA A 98 -15.56 -13.08 4.36
C ALA A 98 -14.88 -12.80 3.01
N LEU A 99 -13.96 -11.82 2.96
CA LEU A 99 -13.14 -11.49 1.80
C LEU A 99 -11.82 -12.27 1.74
N SER A 100 -11.43 -12.97 2.82
CA SER A 100 -10.25 -13.83 2.82
C SER A 100 -10.51 -15.09 1.98
N GLY A 101 -10.08 -15.06 0.71
CA GLY A 101 -9.89 -16.27 -0.08
C GLY A 101 -10.91 -16.58 -1.19
N THR A 102 -11.73 -15.63 -1.64
CA THR A 102 -12.83 -15.95 -2.57
C THR A 102 -12.51 -15.86 -4.07
N ALA A 103 -11.32 -15.38 -4.47
CA ALA A 103 -10.92 -15.30 -5.88
C ALA A 103 -9.61 -16.06 -6.12
N PRO A 104 -9.64 -17.26 -6.74
CA PRO A 104 -8.43 -18.00 -7.11
C PRO A 104 -7.45 -17.20 -7.97
N ALA A 105 -7.98 -16.27 -8.78
CA ALA A 105 -7.19 -15.36 -9.62
C ALA A 105 -6.46 -14.25 -8.84
N ALA A 106 -6.85 -13.99 -7.59
CA ALA A 106 -6.25 -12.98 -6.74
C ALA A 106 -5.01 -13.49 -5.99
N GLY A 107 -4.72 -14.79 -5.97
CA GLY A 107 -3.61 -15.35 -5.20
C GLY A 107 -3.88 -15.38 -3.69
N ARG A 108 -2.82 -15.50 -2.87
CA ARG A 108 -2.94 -15.63 -1.41
C ARG A 108 -3.36 -14.30 -0.78
N SER A 109 -4.23 -14.36 0.22
CA SER A 109 -4.63 -13.23 1.05
C SER A 109 -4.02 -13.40 2.44
N ASN A 110 -3.39 -12.34 2.96
CA ASN A 110 -2.88 -12.33 4.32
C ASN A 110 -4.02 -12.22 5.33
N ARG A 111 -3.96 -13.04 6.38
CA ARG A 111 -4.94 -13.15 7.45
C ARG A 111 -4.43 -12.55 8.78
N ASP A 112 -3.19 -12.08 8.83
CA ASP A 112 -2.61 -11.44 10.02
C ASP A 112 -3.01 -9.97 10.16
N ALA A 113 -3.10 -9.26 9.03
CA ALA A 113 -3.32 -7.83 8.98
C ALA A 113 -4.75 -7.47 8.52
N ASP A 114 -5.35 -6.51 9.21
CA ASP A 114 -6.58 -5.83 8.77
C ASP A 114 -6.20 -4.51 8.09
N THR A 115 -6.35 -4.46 6.77
CA THR A 115 -6.02 -3.26 5.99
C THR A 115 -6.83 -2.03 6.42
N ALA A 116 -8.10 -2.18 6.79
CA ALA A 116 -8.91 -1.04 7.22
C ALA A 116 -8.37 -0.47 8.54
N ALA A 117 -7.99 -1.34 9.47
CA ALA A 117 -7.32 -0.93 10.70
C ALA A 117 -5.96 -0.25 10.41
N LEU A 118 -5.13 -0.83 9.53
CA LEU A 118 -3.85 -0.22 9.13
C LEU A 118 -4.03 1.17 8.50
N MET A 119 -5.00 1.32 7.61
CA MET A 119 -5.34 2.61 7.00
C MET A 119 -5.80 3.61 8.04
N TRP A 120 -6.71 3.22 8.95
CA TRP A 120 -7.18 4.09 10.02
C TRP A 120 -6.06 4.55 10.94
N GLU A 121 -5.23 3.62 11.40
CA GLU A 121 -4.09 3.90 12.28
C GLU A 121 -3.07 4.83 11.63
N PHE A 122 -2.90 4.74 10.30
CA PHE A 122 -2.07 5.68 9.55
C PHE A 122 -2.73 7.05 9.44
N PHE A 123 -3.94 7.13 8.88
CA PHE A 123 -4.56 8.41 8.50
C PHE A 123 -5.04 9.24 9.68
N LYS A 124 -5.37 8.63 10.83
CA LYS A 124 -5.77 9.40 12.03
C LYS A 124 -4.68 10.37 12.53
N ASN A 125 -3.42 10.12 12.17
CA ASN A 125 -2.28 10.96 12.53
C ASN A 125 -2.09 12.16 11.59
N TYR A 126 -2.83 12.23 10.48
CA TYR A 126 -2.68 13.26 9.46
C TYR A 126 -4.00 14.01 9.27
N ARG A 127 -3.91 15.32 9.08
CA ARG A 127 -5.06 16.17 8.74
C ARG A 127 -4.73 16.94 7.47
N LEU A 128 -5.70 17.06 6.59
CA LEU A 128 -5.60 18.02 5.50
C LEU A 128 -5.53 19.41 6.14
N GLU A 129 -4.51 20.19 5.79
CA GLU A 129 -4.56 21.62 6.04
C GLU A 129 -5.79 22.18 5.33
N ARG A 130 -6.54 23.05 6.00
CA ARG A 130 -7.67 23.73 5.35
C ARG A 130 -7.12 24.47 4.15
N LEU A 131 -7.59 24.11 2.96
CA LEU A 131 -7.34 24.91 1.76
C LEU A 131 -7.77 26.35 2.07
N PRO A 132 -6.97 27.37 1.69
CA PRO A 132 -7.40 28.75 1.78
C PRO A 132 -8.73 28.90 1.03
N PRO A 133 -9.67 29.72 1.51
CA PRO A 133 -10.94 29.90 0.82
C PRO A 133 -10.68 30.29 -0.63
N THR A 134 -11.31 29.58 -1.57
CA THR A 134 -11.24 29.91 -2.98
C THR A 134 -11.68 31.36 -3.15
N ARG A 135 -10.82 32.19 -3.74
CA ARG A 135 -11.15 33.57 -4.08
C ARG A 135 -12.34 33.49 -5.04
N ARG A 136 -13.53 33.91 -4.63
CA ARG A 136 -14.65 34.08 -5.58
C ARG A 136 -14.16 35.11 -6.60
N GLU A 137 -14.06 34.71 -7.87
CA GLU A 137 -13.99 35.68 -8.95
C GLU A 137 -15.24 36.56 -8.85
N SER A 138 -15.05 37.83 -8.54
CA SER A 138 -16.07 38.84 -8.77
C SER A 138 -16.23 38.95 -10.28
N ALA A 139 -17.36 38.46 -10.79
CA ALA A 139 -17.74 38.67 -12.18
C ALA A 139 -17.81 40.19 -12.49
N PRO A 140 -17.44 40.60 -13.71
CA PRO A 140 -17.42 41.99 -14.15
C PRO A 140 -18.81 42.63 -14.19
#